data_AF-A0A5C2S9Q2-F1
#
_entry.id   AF-A0A5C2S9Q2-F1
#
_cell.length_a   1.000
_cell.length_b   1.000
_cell.length_c   1.000
_cell.angle_alpha   90.00
_cell.angle_beta   90.00
_cell.angle_gamma   90.00
#
_symmetry.space_group_name_H-M   'P 1'
#
loop_
_entity.id
_entity.type
_entity.pdbx_description
1 polymer ?
#
loop_
_entity_poly.entity_id
_entity_poly.type
_entity_poly.pdbx_seq_one_letter_code
_entity_poly.pdbx_strand_id
1 'polypeptide(L)'
;MSDFPTQVHALSTAARELRLLLLDNQATISWIDAYCHSHLLERWKGIREEYRKMLDEGESAATRLATSMNTYVGLHEYMGDSSMLEDLIEEFEGLSKSLTNMHFCQDDDLGNLKGSLERLGQDIDVLLKAHTPPVEHPVSASGAAFTRSSQEPAMHAIANQYLSHWVWGRSDRVIRTTSSSAPMTGPMRAETTSGLESGKPAGVTGIQAMPAVLQLAEKNLETQKSLSRAVLVEMKDKLAYEIQTYLTASRNAQAVASPENQLALRNATRRVTSSTDTWRERAKLLTDGYAKAPK
;
A
#
# COMPACT_ATOMS: atom_id res chain seq x y z
N MET A 1 -17.96 3.34 -14.49
CA MET A 1 -17.99 2.40 -13.34
C MET A 1 -17.01 2.93 -12.31
N SER A 2 -17.28 2.76 -11.01
CA SER A 2 -16.43 3.30 -9.94
C SER A 2 -15.16 2.45 -9.81
N ASP A 3 -13.99 3.01 -10.15
CA ASP A 3 -12.67 2.34 -10.04
C ASP A 3 -12.21 2.10 -8.58
N PHE A 4 -13.03 2.50 -7.60
CA PHE A 4 -12.70 2.46 -6.18
C PHE A 4 -12.28 1.07 -5.66
N PRO A 5 -12.98 -0.05 -5.95
CA PRO A 5 -12.55 -1.38 -5.47
C PRO A 5 -11.16 -1.76 -5.99
N THR A 6 -10.89 -1.46 -7.25
CA THR A 6 -9.59 -1.69 -7.88
C THR A 6 -8.50 -0.83 -7.23
N GLN A 7 -8.79 0.44 -6.93
CA GLN A 7 -7.85 1.34 -6.25
C GLN A 7 -7.53 0.89 -4.82
N VAL A 8 -8.54 0.46 -4.05
CA VAL A 8 -8.33 -0.08 -2.68
C VAL A 8 -7.45 -1.32 -2.73
N HIS A 9 -7.73 -2.25 -3.66
CA HIS A 9 -6.94 -3.46 -3.79
C HIS A 9 -5.50 -3.17 -4.24
N ALA A 10 -5.32 -2.24 -5.18
CA ALA A 10 -4.00 -1.79 -5.64
C ALA A 10 -3.22 -1.13 -4.49
N LEU A 11 -3.88 -0.31 -3.66
CA LEU A 11 -3.26 0.35 -2.51
C LEU A 11 -2.76 -0.68 -1.50
N SER A 12 -3.62 -1.65 -1.14
CA SER A 12 -3.28 -2.76 -0.26
C SER A 12 -2.14 -3.61 -0.81
N THR A 13 -2.14 -3.87 -2.12
CA THR A 13 -1.08 -4.64 -2.78
C THR A 13 0.25 -3.91 -2.75
N ALA A 14 0.28 -2.63 -3.13
CA ALA A 14 1.50 -1.82 -3.11
C ALA A 14 2.07 -1.69 -1.69
N ALA A 15 1.19 -1.56 -0.68
CA ALA A 15 1.58 -1.52 0.73
C ALA A 15 2.27 -2.82 1.18
N ARG A 16 1.65 -3.97 0.87
CA ARG A 16 2.20 -5.30 1.18
C ARG A 16 3.52 -5.55 0.45
N GLU A 17 3.59 -5.23 -0.83
CA GLU A 17 4.80 -5.42 -1.64
C GLU A 17 5.98 -4.60 -1.11
N LEU A 18 5.76 -3.33 -0.76
CA LEU A 18 6.82 -2.51 -0.18
C LEU A 18 7.27 -3.05 1.18
N ARG A 19 6.33 -3.47 2.04
CA ARG A 19 6.68 -4.07 3.34
C ARG A 19 7.57 -5.30 3.18
N LEU A 20 7.21 -6.22 2.27
CA LEU A 20 7.98 -7.42 1.98
C LEU A 20 9.35 -7.07 1.39
N LEU A 21 9.39 -6.15 0.42
CA LEU A 21 10.63 -5.68 -0.19
C LEU A 21 11.62 -5.15 0.86
N LEU A 22 11.14 -4.37 1.84
CA LEU A 22 11.98 -3.86 2.91
C LEU A 22 12.44 -4.97 3.89
N LEU A 23 11.61 -5.98 4.14
CA LEU A 23 11.96 -7.12 4.99
C LEU A 23 13.01 -8.02 4.34
N ASP A 24 12.76 -8.44 3.11
CA ASP A 24 13.54 -9.45 2.39
C ASP A 24 14.96 -8.96 2.09
N ASN A 25 15.14 -7.65 1.90
CA ASN A 25 16.44 -7.05 1.61
C ASN A 25 17.25 -6.67 2.85
N GLN A 26 16.74 -6.90 4.06
CA GLN A 26 17.48 -6.61 5.29
C GLN A 26 18.78 -7.42 5.39
N ALA A 27 18.79 -8.68 4.95
CA ALA A 27 19.99 -9.52 4.97
C ALA A 27 21.08 -8.96 4.05
N THR A 28 20.69 -8.49 2.85
CA THR A 28 21.58 -7.83 1.90
C THR A 28 22.18 -6.56 2.50
N ILE A 29 21.35 -5.70 3.10
CA ILE A 29 21.82 -4.48 3.77
C ILE A 29 22.75 -4.82 4.94
N SER A 30 22.42 -5.82 5.76
CA SER A 30 23.27 -6.27 6.86
C SER A 30 24.64 -6.77 6.38
N TRP A 31 24.68 -7.42 5.23
CA TRP A 31 25.94 -7.86 4.63
C TRP A 31 26.78 -6.66 4.15
N ILE A 32 26.16 -5.71 3.44
CA ILE A 32 26.85 -4.49 2.96
C ILE A 32 27.40 -3.71 4.15
N ASP A 33 26.60 -3.59 5.20
CA ASP A 33 26.96 -2.89 6.42
C ASP A 33 28.20 -3.51 7.11
N ALA A 34 28.21 -4.84 7.22
CA ALA A 34 29.34 -5.57 7.78
C ALA A 34 30.60 -5.49 6.88
N TYR A 35 30.41 -5.51 5.56
CA TYR A 35 31.51 -5.41 4.59
C TYR A 35 32.16 -4.03 4.59
N CYS A 36 31.36 -2.97 4.59
CA CYS A 36 31.80 -1.58 4.55
C CYS A 36 32.06 -0.97 5.93
N HIS A 37 31.82 -1.70 7.02
CA HIS A 37 31.93 -1.22 8.40
C HIS A 37 31.15 0.10 8.64
N SER A 38 29.87 0.11 8.24
CA SER A 38 29.03 1.31 8.21
C SER A 38 27.90 1.31 9.26
N HIS A 39 26.90 2.18 9.05
CA HIS A 39 25.65 2.25 9.83
C HIS A 39 24.38 2.10 8.94
N LEU A 40 24.51 1.44 7.79
CA LEU A 40 23.44 1.28 6.80
C LEU A 40 22.29 0.41 7.34
N LEU A 41 22.61 -0.62 8.13
CA LEU A 41 21.59 -1.50 8.70
C LEU A 41 20.68 -0.77 9.71
N GLU A 42 21.25 0.13 10.51
CA GLU A 42 20.48 0.94 11.46
C GLU A 42 19.53 1.88 10.72
N ARG A 43 20.00 2.55 9.66
CA ARG A 43 19.17 3.42 8.83
C ARG A 43 18.06 2.65 8.11
N TRP A 44 18.35 1.46 7.58
CA TRP A 44 17.34 0.60 6.97
C TRP A 44 16.25 0.18 7.97
N LYS A 45 16.64 -0.15 9.22
CA LYS A 45 15.67 -0.44 10.29
C LYS A 45 14.82 0.79 10.62
N GLY A 46 15.41 1.99 10.64
CA GLY A 46 14.69 3.25 10.80
C GLY A 46 13.62 3.45 9.73
N ILE A 47 14.01 3.35 8.45
CA ILE A 47 13.11 3.43 7.29
C ILE A 47 11.96 2.42 7.40
N ARG A 48 12.26 1.18 7.78
CA ARG A 48 11.27 0.12 7.98
C ARG A 48 10.26 0.45 9.07
N GLU A 49 10.73 1.03 10.17
CA GLU A 49 9.89 1.38 11.30
C GLU A 49 9.04 2.63 11.03
N GLU A 50 9.58 3.62 10.32
CA GLU A 50 8.83 4.77 9.79
C GLU A 50 7.70 4.29 8.88
N TYR A 51 8.02 3.43 7.90
CA TYR A 51 7.01 2.83 7.03
C TYR A 51 5.98 1.99 7.80
N ARG A 52 6.46 1.23 8.81
CA ARG A 52 5.73 0.69 9.97
C ARG A 52 4.52 1.54 10.35
N LYS A 53 4.86 2.67 10.95
CA LYS A 53 3.93 3.62 11.55
C LYS A 53 2.98 4.23 10.53
N MET A 54 3.49 4.60 9.36
CA MET A 54 2.68 5.17 8.28
C MET A 54 1.59 4.19 7.81
N LEU A 55 1.90 2.90 7.72
CA LEU A 55 0.91 1.88 7.39
C LEU A 55 -0.17 1.76 8.47
N ASP A 56 0.22 1.76 9.74
CA ASP A 56 -0.73 1.66 10.87
C ASP A 56 -1.64 2.91 10.93
N GLU A 57 -1.09 4.09 10.66
CA GLU A 57 -1.85 5.35 10.55
C GLU A 57 -2.81 5.33 9.37
N GLY A 58 -2.38 4.79 8.22
CA GLY A 58 -3.21 4.62 7.03
C GLY A 58 -4.40 3.69 7.28
N GLU A 59 -4.19 2.56 7.97
CA GLU A 59 -5.28 1.65 8.34
C GLU A 59 -6.25 2.28 9.35
N SER A 60 -5.71 3.00 10.34
CA SER A 60 -6.52 3.75 11.31
C SER A 60 -7.37 4.80 10.59
N ALA A 61 -6.78 5.51 9.62
CA ALA A 61 -7.48 6.47 8.77
C ALA A 61 -8.61 5.83 7.96
N ALA A 62 -8.34 4.72 7.27
CA ALA A 62 -9.34 3.98 6.52
C ALA A 62 -10.49 3.49 7.40
N THR A 63 -10.19 3.01 8.61
CA THR A 63 -11.18 2.57 9.59
C THR A 63 -12.06 3.75 10.05
N ARG A 64 -11.46 4.90 10.38
CA ARG A 64 -12.21 6.11 10.77
C ARG A 64 -13.13 6.58 9.65
N LEU A 65 -12.63 6.62 8.41
CA LEU A 65 -13.43 7.01 7.25
C LEU A 65 -14.60 6.04 7.01
N ALA A 66 -14.34 4.73 7.10
CA ALA A 66 -15.39 3.72 6.98
C ALA A 66 -16.46 3.86 8.08
N THR A 67 -16.05 4.16 9.32
CA THR A 67 -17.00 4.47 10.41
C THR A 67 -17.86 5.68 10.05
N SER A 68 -17.28 6.77 9.56
CA SER A 68 -18.05 7.95 9.12
C SER A 68 -19.02 7.64 7.97
N MET A 69 -18.61 6.81 7.00
CA MET A 69 -19.49 6.33 5.94
C MET A 69 -20.66 5.49 6.49
N ASN A 70 -20.41 4.63 7.48
CA ASN A 70 -21.47 3.84 8.11
C ASN A 70 -22.40 4.70 8.97
N THR A 71 -21.89 5.71 9.68
CA THR A 71 -22.71 6.69 10.38
C THR A 71 -23.61 7.43 9.39
N TYR A 72 -23.04 7.92 8.28
CA TYR A 72 -23.80 8.55 7.20
C TYR A 72 -24.94 7.65 6.68
N VAL A 73 -24.64 6.36 6.43
CA VAL A 73 -25.62 5.36 6.00
C VAL A 73 -26.69 5.12 7.07
N GLY A 74 -26.34 5.11 8.36
CA GLY A 74 -27.31 4.96 9.45
C GLY A 74 -28.27 6.15 9.56
N LEU A 75 -27.79 7.37 9.32
CA LEU A 75 -28.61 8.58 9.34
C LEU A 75 -29.69 8.60 8.24
N HIS A 76 -29.51 7.82 7.16
CA HIS A 76 -30.50 7.70 6.09
C HIS A 76 -31.84 7.15 6.57
N GLU A 77 -31.84 6.24 7.56
CA GLU A 77 -33.07 5.60 8.07
C GLU A 77 -34.05 6.61 8.68
N TYR A 78 -33.54 7.76 9.14
CA TYR A 78 -34.33 8.81 9.78
C TYR A 78 -34.75 9.95 8.83
N MET A 79 -34.26 9.96 7.58
CA MET A 79 -34.54 11.05 6.61
C MET A 79 -36.01 11.16 6.18
N GLY A 80 -36.81 10.11 6.38
CA GLY A 80 -38.24 10.10 6.06
C GLY A 80 -39.12 10.69 7.17
N ASP A 81 -38.58 10.86 8.37
CA ASP A 81 -39.33 11.35 9.52
C ASP A 81 -39.14 12.86 9.71
N SER A 82 -40.17 13.63 9.35
CA SER A 82 -40.14 15.09 9.50
C SER A 82 -40.01 15.56 10.95
N SER A 83 -40.37 14.72 11.94
CA SER A 83 -40.23 15.05 13.36
C SER A 83 -38.79 14.97 13.85
N MET A 84 -37.93 14.24 13.13
CA MET A 84 -36.51 14.05 13.45
C MET A 84 -35.60 14.98 12.65
N LEU A 85 -36.14 15.93 11.88
CA LEU A 85 -35.37 16.75 10.96
C LEU A 85 -34.31 17.61 11.67
N GLU A 86 -34.62 18.14 12.86
CA GLU A 86 -33.69 18.96 13.65
C GLU A 86 -32.54 18.11 14.22
N ASP A 87 -32.86 16.99 14.86
CA ASP A 87 -31.88 16.02 15.36
C ASP A 87 -30.97 15.52 14.21
N LEU A 88 -31.55 15.27 13.04
CA LEU A 88 -30.80 14.83 11.86
C LEU A 88 -29.85 15.91 11.33
N ILE A 89 -30.24 17.19 11.38
CA ILE A 89 -29.35 18.31 11.05
C ILE A 89 -28.17 18.33 12.03
N GLU A 90 -28.42 18.21 13.34
CA GLU A 90 -27.36 18.19 14.36
C GLU A 90 -26.38 17.02 14.15
N GLU A 91 -26.88 15.83 13.88
CA GLU A 91 -26.05 14.65 13.61
C GLU A 91 -25.19 14.81 12.33
N PHE A 92 -25.75 15.37 11.26
CA PHE A 92 -24.98 15.66 10.04
C PHE A 92 -23.93 16.74 10.25
N GLU A 93 -24.19 17.75 11.10
CA GLU A 93 -23.21 18.75 11.49
C GLU A 93 -22.06 18.14 12.29
N GLY A 94 -22.39 17.28 13.26
CA GLY A 94 -21.41 16.50 14.03
C GLY A 94 -20.52 15.65 13.14
N LEU A 95 -21.13 14.94 12.18
CA LEU A 95 -20.40 14.12 11.20
C LEU A 95 -19.52 14.97 10.26
N SER A 96 -20.04 16.09 9.76
CA SER A 96 -19.28 17.03 8.90
C SER A 96 -18.05 17.60 9.63
N LYS A 97 -18.22 17.99 10.89
CA LYS A 97 -17.13 18.45 11.76
C LYS A 97 -16.11 17.36 12.00
N SER A 98 -16.56 16.13 12.26
CA SER A 98 -15.69 14.96 12.42
C SER A 98 -14.84 14.72 11.18
N LEU A 99 -15.44 14.70 9.98
CA LEU A 99 -14.74 14.53 8.70
C LEU A 99 -13.73 15.64 8.41
N THR A 100 -14.05 16.88 8.76
CA THR A 100 -13.15 18.02 8.58
C THR A 100 -11.88 17.87 9.41
N ASN A 101 -12.02 17.34 10.63
CA ASN A 101 -10.90 17.09 11.54
C ASN A 101 -10.07 15.86 11.17
N MET A 102 -10.54 15.01 10.25
CA MET A 102 -9.76 13.87 9.78
C MET A 102 -8.70 14.31 8.76
N HIS A 103 -7.43 14.08 9.11
CA HIS A 103 -6.30 14.22 8.20
C HIS A 103 -5.91 12.85 7.63
N PHE A 104 -5.92 12.73 6.30
CA PHE A 104 -5.58 11.48 5.59
C PHE A 104 -4.40 11.65 4.62
N CYS A 105 -3.89 12.87 4.46
CA CYS A 105 -2.76 13.12 3.58
C CYS A 105 -1.48 12.60 4.25
N GLN A 106 -0.79 11.68 3.58
CA GLN A 106 0.51 11.14 3.98
C GLN A 106 1.60 11.55 2.97
N ASP A 107 1.37 12.61 2.19
CA ASP A 107 2.24 13.00 1.09
C ASP A 107 3.65 13.39 1.57
N ASP A 108 3.72 14.11 2.69
CA ASP A 108 4.97 14.56 3.27
C ASP A 108 5.74 13.38 3.87
N ASP A 109 5.05 12.47 4.58
CA ASP A 109 5.67 11.28 5.17
C ASP A 109 6.21 10.34 4.09
N LEU A 110 5.43 10.08 3.03
CA LEU A 110 5.87 9.27 1.88
C LEU A 110 7.01 9.94 1.12
N GLY A 111 6.99 11.28 1.00
CA GLY A 111 8.08 12.06 0.42
C GLY A 111 9.37 11.98 1.24
N ASN A 112 9.26 12.09 2.57
CA ASN A 112 10.39 11.97 3.48
C ASN A 112 11.00 10.56 3.44
N LEU A 113 10.16 9.52 3.45
CA LEU A 113 10.60 8.13 3.37
C LEU A 113 11.30 7.83 2.04
N LYS A 114 10.78 8.36 0.93
CA LYS A 114 11.42 8.29 -0.39
C LYS A 114 12.81 8.95 -0.36
N GLY A 115 12.90 10.17 0.14
CA GLY A 115 14.18 10.87 0.28
C GLY A 115 15.16 10.16 1.22
N SER A 116 14.68 9.41 2.22
CA SER A 116 15.52 8.56 3.06
C SER A 116 16.05 7.32 2.31
N LEU A 117 15.24 6.68 1.48
CA LEU A 117 15.65 5.57 0.62
C LEU A 117 16.65 6.00 -0.46
N GLU A 118 16.42 7.14 -1.10
CA GLU A 118 17.33 7.71 -2.11
C GLU A 118 18.71 8.00 -1.50
N ARG A 119 18.75 8.64 -0.32
CA ARG A 119 20.00 8.88 0.41
C ARG A 119 20.70 7.58 0.78
N LEU A 120 19.96 6.58 1.26
CA LEU A 120 20.53 5.27 1.57
C LEU A 120 21.16 4.61 0.33
N GLY A 121 20.48 4.69 -0.82
CA GLY A 121 21.01 4.18 -2.09
C GLY A 121 22.31 4.85 -2.51
N GLN A 122 22.36 6.18 -2.41
CA GLN A 122 23.59 6.95 -2.69
C GLN A 122 24.74 6.54 -1.77
N ASP A 123 24.47 6.36 -0.47
CA ASP A 123 25.48 5.96 0.50
C ASP A 123 26.00 4.54 0.22
N ILE A 124 25.11 3.60 -0.13
CA ILE A 124 25.48 2.25 -0.57
C ILE A 124 26.40 2.30 -1.79
N ASP A 125 26.03 3.08 -2.81
CA ASP A 125 26.82 3.21 -4.03
C ASP A 125 28.21 3.80 -3.78
N VAL A 126 28.31 4.83 -2.94
CA VAL A 126 29.58 5.46 -2.57
C VAL A 126 30.46 4.47 -1.81
N LEU A 127 29.90 3.76 -0.82
CA LEU A 127 30.64 2.81 0.01
C LEU A 127 31.14 1.61 -0.80
N LEU A 128 30.30 1.05 -1.68
CA LEU A 128 30.69 -0.07 -2.54
C LEU A 128 31.77 0.34 -3.54
N LYS A 129 31.70 1.55 -4.12
CA LYS A 129 32.76 2.07 -5.00
C LYS A 129 34.07 2.27 -4.26
N ALA A 130 34.04 2.74 -3.01
CA ALA A 130 35.24 2.91 -2.19
C ALA A 130 35.92 1.58 -1.84
N HIS A 131 35.15 0.51 -1.69
CA HIS A 131 35.64 -0.83 -1.34
C HIS A 131 35.92 -1.73 -2.56
N THR A 132 35.56 -1.28 -3.77
CA THR A 132 35.92 -1.96 -5.02
C THR A 132 37.19 -1.32 -5.56
N PRO A 133 38.35 -2.01 -5.59
CA PRO A 133 39.58 -1.42 -6.09
C PRO A 133 39.41 -0.98 -7.56
N PRO A 134 40.01 0.15 -7.97
CA PRO A 134 40.01 0.53 -9.38
C PRO A 134 40.68 -0.60 -10.16
N VAL A 135 39.95 -1.17 -11.13
CA VAL A 135 40.54 -2.10 -12.08
C VAL A 135 41.49 -1.29 -12.96
N GLU A 136 42.75 -1.21 -12.55
CA GLU A 136 43.83 -0.75 -13.41
C GLU A 136 43.97 -1.76 -14.56
N HIS A 137 43.48 -1.42 -15.74
CA HIS A 137 43.89 -2.08 -16.97
C HIS A 137 44.87 -1.18 -17.73
N PRO A 138 45.89 -1.80 -18.34
CA PRO A 138 46.05 -1.56 -19.76
C PRO A 138 46.32 -2.83 -20.59
N VAL A 139 45.51 -2.95 -21.66
CA VAL A 139 45.88 -3.32 -23.05
C VAL A 139 45.81 -4.79 -23.51
N SER A 140 45.03 -4.95 -24.58
CA SER A 140 45.08 -5.95 -25.67
C SER A 140 44.59 -7.37 -25.43
N ALA A 141 43.29 -7.61 -25.65
CA ALA A 141 42.80 -8.44 -26.77
C ALA A 141 41.30 -8.71 -26.62
N SER A 142 40.48 -7.92 -27.33
CA SER A 142 39.19 -8.31 -27.95
C SER A 142 38.31 -7.08 -28.10
N GLY A 143 38.78 -6.12 -28.89
CA GLY A 143 37.89 -5.17 -29.54
C GLY A 143 37.19 -5.87 -30.69
N ALA A 144 36.05 -6.51 -30.42
CA ALA A 144 34.98 -6.82 -31.39
C ALA A 144 33.96 -7.77 -30.77
N ALA A 145 33.06 -7.27 -29.92
CA ALA A 145 31.69 -7.78 -29.76
C ALA A 145 31.08 -7.21 -28.47
N PHE A 146 30.74 -5.92 -28.42
CA PHE A 146 29.71 -5.46 -27.49
C PHE A 146 29.12 -4.13 -27.97
N THR A 147 28.59 -4.13 -29.19
CA THR A 147 27.65 -3.10 -29.62
C THR A 147 26.23 -3.57 -29.33
N ARG A 148 25.54 -2.77 -28.51
CA ARG A 148 24.08 -2.75 -28.26
C ARG A 148 23.47 -3.92 -27.48
N SER A 149 23.12 -3.66 -26.22
CA SER A 149 21.94 -4.26 -25.59
C SER A 149 21.39 -3.29 -24.54
N SER A 150 20.12 -2.92 -24.71
CA SER A 150 19.34 -2.06 -23.81
C SER A 150 19.33 -2.64 -22.39
N GLN A 151 19.84 -1.88 -21.40
CA GLN A 151 20.13 -2.38 -20.05
C GLN A 151 19.00 -2.13 -19.03
N GLU A 152 17.97 -1.35 -19.40
CA GLU A 152 16.80 -1.08 -18.55
C GLU A 152 15.81 -2.26 -18.44
N PRO A 153 15.51 -3.05 -19.50
CA PRO A 153 14.58 -4.19 -19.39
C PRO A 153 15.15 -5.36 -18.57
N ALA A 154 16.48 -5.50 -18.54
CA ALA A 154 17.15 -6.62 -17.87
C ALA A 154 17.14 -6.48 -16.34
N MET A 155 17.29 -5.28 -15.80
CA MET A 155 17.30 -5.05 -14.35
C MET A 155 15.91 -5.27 -13.73
N HIS A 156 14.84 -4.84 -14.41
CA HIS A 156 13.47 -5.14 -14.00
C HIS A 156 13.15 -6.65 -14.10
N ALA A 157 13.67 -7.34 -15.12
CA ALA A 157 13.52 -8.78 -15.25
C ALA A 157 14.25 -9.53 -14.12
N ILE A 158 15.46 -9.09 -13.73
CA ILE A 158 16.22 -9.70 -12.62
C ILE A 158 15.53 -9.47 -11.28
N ALA A 159 15.02 -8.26 -11.02
CA ALA A 159 14.24 -7.98 -9.79
C ALA A 159 12.97 -8.85 -9.74
N ASN A 160 12.23 -8.93 -10.85
CA ASN A 160 11.03 -9.77 -10.93
C ASN A 160 11.36 -11.28 -10.84
N GLN A 161 12.48 -11.73 -11.41
CA GLN A 161 12.92 -13.13 -11.35
C GLN A 161 13.40 -13.50 -9.94
N TYR A 162 14.13 -12.62 -9.26
CA TYR A 162 14.56 -12.80 -7.87
C TYR A 162 13.36 -12.85 -6.92
N LEU A 163 12.37 -11.96 -7.10
CA LEU A 163 11.11 -11.99 -6.36
C LEU A 163 10.28 -13.22 -6.69
N SER A 164 10.21 -13.67 -7.95
CA SER A 164 9.46 -14.89 -8.31
C SER A 164 10.00 -16.16 -7.66
N HIS A 165 11.31 -16.26 -7.46
CA HIS A 165 11.97 -17.43 -6.86
C HIS A 165 11.79 -17.51 -5.34
N TRP A 166 11.42 -16.41 -4.68
CA TRP A 166 11.18 -16.34 -3.24
C TRP A 166 9.70 -16.17 -2.86
N VAL A 167 8.90 -15.49 -3.69
CA VAL A 167 7.47 -15.21 -3.46
C VAL A 167 6.57 -16.42 -3.77
N TRP A 168 7.02 -17.38 -4.60
CA TRP A 168 6.24 -18.59 -4.95
C TRP A 168 6.71 -19.89 -4.29
N GLY A 169 7.61 -19.83 -3.29
CA GLY A 169 8.20 -20.99 -2.61
C GLY A 169 7.33 -21.68 -1.55
N ARG A 170 6.01 -21.46 -1.50
CA ARG A 170 5.07 -22.21 -0.65
C ARG A 170 3.68 -22.29 -1.29
N SER A 171 3.54 -23.08 -2.34
CA SER A 171 2.23 -23.65 -2.68
C SER A 171 2.39 -24.99 -3.38
N ASP A 172 2.72 -26.01 -2.59
CA ASP A 172 2.47 -27.39 -2.99
C ASP A 172 1.73 -28.09 -1.85
N ARG A 173 0.39 -28.07 -1.93
CA ARG A 173 -0.46 -29.20 -1.54
C ARG A 173 -1.82 -29.13 -2.24
N VAL A 174 -1.76 -29.54 -3.51
CA VAL A 174 -2.67 -30.45 -4.24
C VAL A 174 -3.99 -30.83 -3.56
N ILE A 175 -5.09 -30.48 -4.22
CA ILE A 175 -6.37 -31.20 -4.16
C ILE A 175 -6.18 -32.60 -4.77
N ARG A 176 -6.39 -33.67 -4.01
CA ARG A 176 -7.03 -34.89 -4.54
C ARG A 176 -7.67 -35.76 -3.45
N THR A 177 -8.91 -36.15 -3.71
CA THR A 177 -9.83 -36.98 -2.95
C THR A 177 -9.45 -38.47 -2.90
N THR A 178 -9.77 -39.09 -1.75
CA THR A 178 -10.18 -40.49 -1.50
C THR A 178 -9.41 -41.67 -2.14
N SER A 179 -8.71 -42.47 -1.33
CA SER A 179 -9.18 -43.78 -0.80
C SER A 179 -8.03 -44.73 -0.39
N SER A 180 -8.30 -45.46 0.70
CA SER A 180 -7.76 -46.79 1.07
C SER A 180 -6.39 -46.96 1.77
N SER A 181 -6.50 -47.49 3.01
CA SER A 181 -5.66 -48.46 3.74
C SER A 181 -4.26 -48.07 4.28
N ALA A 182 -4.19 -48.08 5.62
CA ALA A 182 -3.08 -47.91 6.57
C ALA A 182 -2.02 -49.06 6.53
N PRO A 183 -1.11 -49.20 7.54
CA PRO A 183 -0.14 -48.27 8.14
C PRO A 183 1.30 -48.88 8.20
N MET A 184 2.36 -48.06 8.40
CA MET A 184 3.41 -48.26 9.44
C MET A 184 4.71 -47.47 9.22
N THR A 185 5.21 -46.96 10.36
CA THR A 185 6.61 -46.81 10.81
C THR A 185 7.58 -45.80 10.18
N GLY A 186 7.98 -44.82 11.00
CA GLY A 186 9.37 -44.33 11.11
C GLY A 186 9.65 -42.92 10.59
N PRO A 187 10.25 -42.01 11.40
CA PRO A 187 10.69 -40.71 10.91
C PRO A 187 12.05 -40.88 10.23
N MET A 188 12.07 -40.96 8.90
CA MET A 188 13.31 -40.81 8.14
C MET A 188 13.68 -39.33 8.04
N ARG A 189 14.70 -38.99 8.82
CA ARG A 189 15.59 -37.86 8.66
C ARG A 189 16.01 -37.74 7.19
N ALA A 190 15.51 -36.73 6.47
CA ALA A 190 16.01 -36.39 5.15
C ALA A 190 17.31 -35.60 5.31
N GLU A 191 18.41 -36.28 5.03
CA GLU A 191 19.73 -35.71 4.83
C GLU A 191 19.68 -34.68 3.70
N THR A 192 20.11 -33.46 4.01
CA THR A 192 20.46 -32.41 3.05
C THR A 192 21.64 -32.89 2.22
N THR A 193 21.37 -33.49 1.08
CA THR A 193 22.38 -33.68 0.02
C THR A 193 22.48 -32.38 -0.77
N SER A 194 23.66 -31.78 -0.63
CA SER A 194 24.17 -30.63 -1.34
C SER A 194 24.09 -30.81 -2.87
N GLY A 195 23.23 -30.02 -3.52
CA GLY A 195 23.35 -29.65 -4.93
C GLY A 195 24.04 -28.30 -5.04
N LEU A 196 25.36 -28.31 -4.92
CA LEU A 196 26.23 -27.17 -5.18
C LEU A 196 26.45 -27.08 -6.70
N GLU A 197 25.69 -26.23 -7.38
CA GLU A 197 26.12 -25.67 -8.67
C GLU A 197 26.13 -24.14 -8.57
N SER A 198 27.34 -23.57 -8.71
CA SER A 198 27.66 -22.15 -8.94
C SER A 198 27.49 -21.14 -7.79
N GLY A 199 28.27 -21.30 -6.71
CA GLY A 199 29.44 -20.45 -6.45
C GLY A 199 29.36 -18.91 -6.39
N LYS A 200 28.20 -18.26 -6.18
CA LYS A 200 28.18 -16.84 -5.74
C LYS A 200 27.74 -16.75 -4.27
N PRO A 201 28.47 -16.00 -3.40
CA PRO A 201 27.96 -15.71 -2.08
C PRO A 201 26.59 -15.05 -2.22
N ALA A 202 25.62 -15.42 -1.39
CA ALA A 202 24.31 -14.79 -1.35
C ALA A 202 24.37 -13.25 -1.33
N GLY A 203 25.48 -12.68 -0.84
CA GLY A 203 25.78 -11.25 -0.91
C GLY A 203 25.98 -10.69 -2.33
N VAL A 204 26.71 -11.34 -3.24
CA VAL A 204 27.12 -10.73 -4.52
C VAL A 204 25.93 -10.50 -5.47
N THR A 205 25.00 -11.46 -5.53
CA THR A 205 23.75 -11.30 -6.31
C THR A 205 22.78 -10.31 -5.67
N GLY A 206 22.69 -10.27 -4.35
CA GLY A 206 21.83 -9.31 -3.63
C GLY A 206 22.30 -7.87 -3.79
N ILE A 207 23.61 -7.62 -3.73
CA ILE A 207 24.22 -6.29 -3.91
C ILE A 207 23.93 -5.75 -5.31
N GLN A 208 24.10 -6.59 -6.35
CA GLN A 208 23.84 -6.19 -7.73
C GLN A 208 22.37 -5.85 -7.98
N ALA A 209 21.45 -6.42 -7.18
CA ALA A 209 20.02 -6.14 -7.26
C ALA A 209 19.59 -4.91 -6.44
N MET A 210 20.44 -4.39 -5.54
CA MET A 210 20.06 -3.33 -4.59
C MET A 210 19.57 -2.04 -5.27
N PRO A 211 20.17 -1.55 -6.37
CA PRO A 211 19.64 -0.39 -7.09
C PRO A 211 18.22 -0.62 -7.63
N ALA A 212 17.95 -1.81 -8.19
CA ALA A 212 16.63 -2.17 -8.69
C ALA A 212 15.60 -2.31 -7.57
N VAL A 213 16.02 -2.82 -6.40
CA VAL A 213 15.19 -2.90 -5.19
C VAL A 213 14.79 -1.50 -4.72
N LEU A 214 15.73 -0.56 -4.64
CA LEU A 214 15.44 0.81 -4.22
C LEU A 214 14.52 1.54 -5.21
N GLN A 215 14.75 1.38 -6.52
CA GLN A 215 13.85 1.90 -7.56
C GLN A 215 12.44 1.33 -7.45
N LEU A 216 12.31 0.03 -7.16
CA LEU A 216 11.00 -0.58 -6.94
C LEU A 216 10.33 -0.04 -5.67
N ALA A 217 11.10 0.20 -4.61
CA ALA A 217 10.59 0.79 -3.38
C ALA A 217 10.04 2.21 -3.63
N GLU A 218 10.79 3.05 -4.36
CA GLU A 218 10.37 4.39 -4.77
C GLU A 218 9.09 4.36 -5.60
N LYS A 219 9.01 3.46 -6.59
CA LYS A 219 7.81 3.28 -7.42
C LYS A 219 6.60 2.89 -6.58
N ASN A 220 6.77 1.99 -5.60
CA ASN A 220 5.69 1.57 -4.71
C ASN A 220 5.25 2.69 -3.77
N LEU A 221 6.18 3.54 -3.31
CA LEU A 221 5.84 4.74 -2.52
C LEU A 221 5.01 5.74 -3.33
N GLU A 222 5.41 6.03 -4.57
CA GLU A 222 4.67 6.95 -5.45
C GLU A 222 3.28 6.41 -5.80
N THR A 223 3.19 5.09 -6.03
CA THR A 223 1.92 4.40 -6.27
C THR A 223 1.02 4.52 -5.03
N GLN A 224 1.54 4.20 -3.84
CA GLN A 224 0.79 4.35 -2.59
C GLN A 224 0.34 5.79 -2.34
N LYS A 225 1.19 6.77 -2.61
CA LYS A 225 0.85 8.20 -2.50
C LYS A 225 -0.35 8.58 -3.36
N SER A 226 -0.32 8.19 -4.64
CA SER A 226 -1.41 8.48 -5.57
C SER A 226 -2.72 7.78 -5.16
N LEU A 227 -2.62 6.52 -4.76
CA LEU A 227 -3.78 5.71 -4.41
C LEU A 227 -4.37 6.08 -3.05
N SER A 228 -3.56 6.42 -2.05
CA SER A 228 -4.04 6.85 -0.73
C SER A 228 -4.82 8.16 -0.84
N ARG A 229 -4.36 9.10 -1.69
CA ARG A 229 -5.10 10.33 -2.00
C ARG A 229 -6.45 10.02 -2.65
N ALA A 230 -6.47 9.17 -3.68
CA ALA A 230 -7.71 8.81 -4.37
C ALA A 230 -8.70 8.05 -3.46
N VAL A 231 -8.20 7.15 -2.63
CA VAL A 231 -9.02 6.26 -1.80
C VAL A 231 -9.49 6.94 -0.51
N LEU A 232 -8.65 7.74 0.15
CA LEU A 232 -8.96 8.32 1.45
C LEU A 232 -9.35 9.79 1.35
N VAL A 233 -8.55 10.62 0.67
CA VAL A 233 -8.80 12.07 0.60
C VAL A 233 -10.00 12.37 -0.29
N GLU A 234 -10.02 11.88 -1.53
CA GLU A 234 -11.15 12.18 -2.42
C GLU A 234 -12.47 11.57 -1.93
N MET A 235 -12.43 10.42 -1.27
CA MET A 235 -13.65 9.83 -0.70
C MET A 235 -14.16 10.62 0.49
N LYS A 236 -13.27 11.11 1.36
CA LYS A 236 -13.64 12.05 2.42
C LYS A 236 -14.33 13.28 1.84
N ASP A 237 -13.76 13.87 0.80
CA ASP A 237 -14.29 15.10 0.19
C ASP A 237 -15.63 14.84 -0.50
N LYS A 238 -15.79 13.70 -1.18
CA LYS A 238 -17.09 13.28 -1.77
C LYS A 238 -18.17 13.11 -0.70
N LEU A 239 -17.84 12.47 0.42
CA LEU A 239 -18.78 12.28 1.53
C LEU A 239 -19.14 13.63 2.18
N ALA A 240 -18.14 14.47 2.45
CA ALA A 240 -18.33 15.81 3.01
C ALA A 240 -19.20 16.69 2.10
N TYR A 241 -18.99 16.63 0.78
CA TYR A 241 -19.82 17.35 -0.20
C TYR A 241 -21.28 16.88 -0.17
N GLU A 242 -21.51 15.57 -0.07
CA GLU A 242 -22.87 15.03 -0.03
C GLU A 242 -23.60 15.41 1.26
N ILE A 243 -22.92 15.33 2.41
CA ILE A 243 -23.42 15.81 3.70
C ILE A 243 -23.76 17.30 3.63
N GLN A 244 -22.85 18.12 3.09
CA GLN A 244 -23.05 19.56 3.00
C GLN A 244 -24.23 19.90 2.08
N THR A 245 -24.39 19.18 0.98
CA THR A 245 -25.53 19.34 0.06
C THR A 245 -26.84 19.07 0.78
N TYR A 246 -26.90 18.00 1.58
CA TYR A 246 -28.09 17.68 2.39
C TYR A 246 -28.36 18.75 3.45
N LEU A 247 -27.35 19.12 4.24
CA LEU A 247 -27.47 20.14 5.29
C LEU A 247 -28.00 21.47 4.74
N THR A 248 -27.48 21.93 3.60
CA THR A 248 -27.96 23.17 2.96
C THR A 248 -29.42 23.05 2.55
N ALA A 249 -29.84 21.93 1.97
CA ALA A 249 -31.23 21.72 1.58
C ALA A 249 -32.17 21.66 2.78
N SER A 250 -31.78 20.96 3.84
CA SER A 250 -32.57 20.82 5.09
C SER A 250 -32.74 22.16 5.80
N ARG A 251 -31.67 22.93 5.96
CA ARG A 251 -31.72 24.27 6.57
C ARG A 251 -32.59 25.24 5.79
N ASN A 252 -32.52 25.22 4.45
CA ASN A 252 -33.35 26.09 3.62
C ASN A 252 -34.83 25.72 3.72
N ALA A 253 -35.16 24.43 3.75
CA ALA A 253 -36.53 23.96 3.94
C ALA A 253 -37.09 24.29 5.33
N GLN A 254 -36.24 24.27 6.37
CA GLN A 254 -36.60 24.66 7.73
C GLN A 254 -36.81 26.18 7.86
N ALA A 255 -35.92 26.97 7.26
CA ALA A 255 -35.98 28.43 7.35
C ALA A 255 -37.16 29.01 6.56
N VAL A 256 -37.45 28.47 5.37
CA VAL A 256 -38.52 28.95 4.50
C VAL A 256 -39.24 27.78 3.85
N ALA A 257 -40.52 27.61 4.20
CA ALA A 257 -41.40 26.60 3.63
C ALA A 257 -41.88 26.97 2.21
N SER A 258 -40.97 27.03 1.25
CA SER A 258 -41.28 27.23 -0.18
C SER A 258 -41.35 25.90 -0.93
N PRO A 259 -42.15 25.79 -2.01
CA PRO A 259 -42.16 24.61 -2.86
C PRO A 259 -40.78 24.26 -3.44
N GLU A 260 -39.95 25.28 -3.70
CA GLU A 260 -38.59 25.12 -4.20
C GLU A 260 -37.66 24.48 -3.16
N ASN A 261 -37.70 24.95 -1.91
CA ASN A 261 -36.88 24.40 -0.83
C ASN A 261 -37.30 22.96 -0.48
N GLN A 262 -38.60 22.68 -0.50
CA GLN A 262 -39.13 21.33 -0.30
C GLN A 262 -38.70 20.38 -1.44
N LEU A 263 -38.70 20.86 -2.68
CA LEU A 263 -38.19 20.10 -3.82
C LEU A 263 -36.68 19.85 -3.70
N ALA A 264 -35.90 20.84 -3.28
CA ALA A 264 -34.46 20.71 -3.05
C ALA A 264 -34.14 19.67 -1.98
N LEU A 265 -34.85 19.70 -0.84
CA LEU A 265 -34.74 18.70 0.22
C LEU A 265 -35.09 17.30 -0.31
N ARG A 266 -36.20 17.15 -1.04
CA ARG A 266 -36.58 15.86 -1.63
C ARG A 266 -35.51 15.32 -2.59
N ASN A 267 -34.92 16.19 -3.39
CA ASN A 267 -33.84 15.80 -4.31
C ASN A 267 -32.57 15.40 -3.56
N ALA A 268 -32.21 16.11 -2.49
CA ALA A 268 -31.09 15.76 -1.62
C ALA A 268 -31.33 14.41 -0.92
N THR A 269 -32.50 14.20 -0.31
CA THR A 269 -32.88 12.92 0.30
C THR A 269 -32.84 11.77 -0.72
N ARG A 270 -33.32 12.00 -1.94
CA ARG A 270 -33.27 10.99 -3.02
C ARG A 270 -31.83 10.67 -3.41
N ARG A 271 -30.94 11.67 -3.46
CA ARG A 271 -29.51 11.47 -3.73
C ARG A 271 -28.87 10.61 -2.65
N VAL A 272 -29.07 10.94 -1.38
CA VAL A 272 -28.59 10.12 -0.25
C VAL A 272 -29.09 8.69 -0.37
N THR A 273 -30.40 8.52 -0.55
CA THR A 273 -31.02 7.19 -0.71
C THR A 273 -30.37 6.39 -1.85
N SER A 274 -30.06 7.04 -2.96
CA SER A 274 -29.43 6.38 -4.11
C SER A 274 -27.95 6.05 -3.92
N SER A 275 -27.26 6.73 -2.99
CA SER A 275 -25.84 6.55 -2.73
C SER A 275 -25.55 5.63 -1.53
N THR A 276 -26.54 5.38 -0.66
CA THR A 276 -26.43 4.58 0.58
C THR A 276 -25.71 3.25 0.36
N ASP A 277 -26.14 2.43 -0.59
CA ASP A 277 -25.53 1.13 -0.84
C ASP A 277 -24.09 1.26 -1.35
N THR A 278 -23.81 2.29 -2.14
CA THR A 278 -22.45 2.59 -2.62
C THR A 278 -21.54 2.96 -1.45
N TRP A 279 -22.01 3.79 -0.51
CA TRP A 279 -21.23 4.15 0.69
C TRP A 279 -21.00 2.97 1.61
N ARG A 280 -22.01 2.11 1.79
CA ARG A 280 -21.87 0.86 2.57
C ARG A 280 -20.82 -0.07 1.96
N GLU A 281 -20.83 -0.25 0.64
CA GLU A 281 -19.82 -1.05 -0.06
C GLU A 281 -18.42 -0.46 0.09
N ARG A 282 -18.27 0.86 -0.08
CA ARG A 282 -16.98 1.55 0.09
C ARG A 282 -16.44 1.42 1.52
N ALA A 283 -17.30 1.58 2.52
CA ALA A 283 -16.92 1.42 3.93
C ALA A 283 -16.37 0.01 4.18
N LYS A 284 -17.06 -1.02 3.66
CA LYS A 284 -16.63 -2.42 3.76
C LYS A 284 -15.29 -2.65 3.06
N LEU A 285 -15.09 -2.09 1.87
CA LEU A 285 -13.83 -2.21 1.13
C LEU A 285 -12.66 -1.56 1.87
N LEU A 286 -12.87 -0.40 2.50
CA LEU A 286 -11.84 0.24 3.33
C LEU A 286 -11.46 -0.61 4.54
N THR A 287 -12.44 -1.23 5.21
CA THR A 287 -12.14 -2.07 6.39
C THR A 287 -11.55 -3.41 6.00
N ASP A 288 -12.21 -4.14 5.10
CA ASP A 288 -11.86 -5.54 4.83
C ASP A 288 -10.79 -5.66 3.74
N GLY A 289 -10.78 -4.73 2.77
CA GLY A 289 -9.84 -4.75 1.63
C GLY A 289 -8.53 -4.00 1.87
N TYR A 290 -8.50 -3.07 2.82
CA TYR A 290 -7.27 -2.33 3.18
C TYR A 290 -6.89 -2.52 4.64
N ALA A 291 -7.75 -2.11 5.60
CA ALA A 291 -7.37 -2.08 7.02
C ALA A 291 -7.16 -3.46 7.67
N LYS A 292 -7.78 -4.51 7.14
CA LYS A 292 -7.64 -5.91 7.63
C LYS A 292 -6.93 -6.80 6.62
N ALA A 293 -6.42 -6.25 5.52
CA ALA A 293 -5.79 -7.05 4.50
C ALA A 293 -4.56 -7.78 5.09
N PRO A 294 -4.28 -9.04 4.70
CA PRO A 294 -3.10 -9.72 5.19
C PRO A 294 -1.85 -8.95 4.75
N LYS A 295 -1.11 -8.44 5.74
CA LYS A 295 0.14 -7.70 5.54
C LYS A 295 1.35 -8.57 5.82
#